data_AF-B0ETW4-F1
#
_entry.id   AF-B0ETW4-F1
#
_cell.length_a   1.000
_cell.length_b   1.000
_cell.length_c   1.000
_cell.angle_alpha   90.00
_cell.angle_beta   90.00
_cell.angle_gamma   90.00
#
_symmetry.space_group_name_H-M   'P 1'
#
loop_
_entity.id
_entity.type
_entity.pdbx_description
1 polymer ?
#
loop_
_entity_poly.entity_id
_entity_poly.type
_entity_poly.pdbx_seq_one_letter_code
_entity_poly.pdbx_strand_id
1 'polypeptide(L)'
;MYQLALTIKDYKEDIHLLEEVKKSKPTNTSWEILCNEIVEELLKKKINDKEKSSSWEIYRSIMNQIDPVECQELCKNNKLMDLISQMLQLKNKDIVDSKEIITLKEQGHSFLFSDKLALWKGDITKLSVDSIVNAANNQLLGCFVPHHLCIDNAIHTFAGPQLRRDCFIIMEKQQFEEPTGYAKITRAYNLPSKYIIHTVGPIVKSKLKESHCNLLRSSYINCLNIADDLHLESIAFSCISTGIFGFPQNIASMIAIETIINWLYENPFTSIKKVIFDVFSDNDLQIYKKSLTEFDKSYNEKDIMIPPKINTSIMVTPTEIQQNELNRVIQFFKDATHIIIGAGAGLSVDAGLSFMDTKLFSEMGYPLFEYGINSLYQTMGFEDFKTENQKWGFYAVMADYMRYKEVSEHEFDTYKKLLDLLKKYNKNYFVKTTNVDGLFERSGYDMNKFFNPQGDFKYIQCSTPCTQDVYLFKPYMDKIFENMNPLTFEVPDSCIPKCPKCGKEMTQNLRSDELFVEKPHMVMAPVFTKYVEDGIKNGKVLFIEFGVGGNTPIHIRIPFENWTIQGKNTMLVRINLDKSFLQSKVTHTKYSAFHTTGKQFVEWLWKAMK
;
A
#
# COMPACT_ATOMS: atom_id res chain seq x y z
N MET A 1 -11.03 3.93 -18.43
CA MET A 1 -10.45 3.94 -17.07
C MET A 1 -9.98 2.51 -16.81
N TYR A 2 -8.67 2.28 -16.83
CA TYR A 2 -8.08 0.96 -16.57
C TYR A 2 -8.16 0.74 -15.05
N GLN A 3 -9.15 -0.01 -14.60
CA GLN A 3 -9.32 -0.30 -13.17
C GLN A 3 -8.32 -1.39 -12.80
N LEU A 4 -7.14 -0.97 -12.30
CA LEU A 4 -6.00 -1.83 -11.96
C LEU A 4 -6.35 -2.90 -10.90
N ALA A 5 -7.25 -2.57 -9.98
CA ALA A 5 -7.90 -3.48 -9.04
C ALA A 5 -9.16 -2.79 -8.46
N LEU A 6 -10.21 -3.56 -8.18
CA LEU A 6 -11.41 -3.03 -7.53
C LEU A 6 -11.08 -2.69 -6.06
N THR A 7 -11.15 -1.41 -5.68
CA THR A 7 -10.86 -0.95 -4.32
C THR A 7 -12.07 -1.12 -3.40
N ILE A 8 -11.86 -1.09 -2.08
CA ILE A 8 -12.97 -1.15 -1.10
C ILE A 8 -13.99 -0.03 -1.34
N LYS A 9 -13.52 1.17 -1.72
CA LYS A 9 -14.41 2.30 -2.03
C LYS A 9 -15.36 2.01 -3.18
N ASP A 10 -14.92 1.18 -4.13
CA ASP A 10 -15.70 0.86 -5.31
C ASP A 10 -16.88 -0.06 -4.97
N TYR A 11 -16.75 -1.02 -4.05
CA TYR A 11 -17.76 -2.06 -3.82
C TYR A 11 -18.40 -2.07 -2.41
N LYS A 12 -17.87 -1.34 -1.43
CA LYS A 12 -18.35 -1.41 -0.04
C LYS A 12 -19.85 -1.14 0.13
N GLU A 13 -20.42 -0.28 -0.70
CA GLU A 13 -21.85 0.06 -0.63
C GLU A 13 -22.70 -1.08 -1.22
N ASP A 14 -22.23 -1.73 -2.30
CA ASP A 14 -22.96 -2.80 -2.98
C ASP A 14 -23.15 -4.04 -2.09
N ILE A 15 -22.23 -4.26 -1.15
CA ILE A 15 -22.29 -5.36 -0.18
C ILE A 15 -22.63 -4.91 1.25
N HIS A 16 -22.95 -3.62 1.44
CA HIS A 16 -23.25 -3.02 2.73
C HIS A 16 -22.16 -3.30 3.79
N LEU A 17 -20.89 -3.20 3.39
CA LEU A 17 -19.73 -3.67 4.16
C LEU A 17 -19.69 -3.10 5.58
N LEU A 18 -19.97 -1.79 5.74
CA LEU A 18 -19.84 -1.07 7.00
C LEU A 18 -21.14 -1.11 7.84
N GLU A 19 -22.21 -1.72 7.35
CA GLU A 19 -23.46 -1.88 8.10
C GLU A 19 -23.37 -3.03 9.10
N GLU A 20 -23.95 -2.83 10.29
CA GLU A 20 -24.01 -3.86 11.33
C GLU A 20 -24.80 -5.08 10.87
N VAL A 21 -24.18 -6.27 10.98
CA VAL A 21 -24.86 -7.54 10.72
C VAL A 21 -25.79 -7.86 11.89
N LYS A 22 -27.10 -7.85 11.64
CA LYS A 22 -28.10 -8.30 12.62
C LYS A 22 -28.21 -9.82 12.60
N LYS A 23 -27.66 -10.48 13.63
CA LYS A 23 -27.82 -11.92 13.85
C LYS A 23 -29.21 -12.24 14.42
N SER A 24 -29.78 -13.33 13.94
CA SER A 24 -31.10 -13.80 14.37
C SER A 24 -31.02 -14.36 15.79
N LYS A 25 -31.99 -14.08 16.68
CA LYS A 25 -31.93 -14.55 18.08
C LYS A 25 -32.07 -16.08 18.13
N PRO A 26 -31.15 -16.81 18.79
CA PRO A 26 -31.28 -18.26 18.92
C PRO A 26 -32.60 -18.66 19.59
N THR A 27 -33.21 -19.73 19.10
CA THR A 27 -34.39 -20.34 19.70
C THR A 27 -34.01 -21.41 20.72
N ASN A 28 -34.99 -21.92 21.47
CA ASN A 28 -34.80 -23.08 22.36
C ASN A 28 -34.72 -24.41 21.60
N THR A 29 -34.92 -24.39 20.28
CA THR A 29 -34.85 -25.55 19.39
C THR A 29 -33.38 -25.96 19.19
N SER A 30 -33.10 -27.26 19.14
CA SER A 30 -31.72 -27.73 18.89
C SER A 30 -31.29 -27.43 17.45
N TRP A 31 -29.97 -27.28 17.22
CA TRP A 31 -29.47 -26.98 15.88
C TRP A 31 -29.76 -28.13 14.90
N GLU A 32 -29.83 -29.37 15.36
CA GLU A 32 -30.16 -30.55 14.55
C GLU A 32 -31.58 -30.46 13.98
N ILE A 33 -32.55 -30.04 14.79
CA ILE A 33 -33.95 -29.88 14.36
C ILE A 33 -34.06 -28.75 13.33
N LEU A 34 -33.42 -27.60 13.59
CA LEU A 34 -33.38 -26.49 12.63
C LEU A 34 -32.71 -26.92 11.32
N CYS A 35 -31.63 -27.69 11.39
CA CYS A 35 -30.93 -28.20 10.22
C CYS A 35 -31.82 -29.12 9.37
N ASN A 36 -32.60 -30.00 10.00
CA ASN A 36 -33.58 -30.83 9.30
C ASN A 36 -34.61 -29.97 8.57
N GLU A 37 -35.21 -28.98 9.24
CA GLU A 37 -36.21 -28.08 8.64
C GLU A 37 -35.64 -27.32 7.43
N ILE A 38 -34.43 -26.78 7.57
CA ILE A 38 -33.73 -26.06 6.49
C ILE A 38 -33.50 -26.97 5.29
N VAL A 39 -33.00 -28.19 5.50
CA VAL A 39 -32.71 -29.12 4.40
C VAL A 39 -34.00 -29.59 3.72
N GLU A 40 -35.08 -29.83 4.48
CA GLU A 40 -36.38 -30.17 3.90
C GLU A 40 -36.94 -29.03 3.02
N GLU A 41 -36.79 -27.77 3.48
CA GLU A 41 -37.19 -26.59 2.72
C GLU A 41 -36.35 -26.40 1.44
N LEU A 42 -35.03 -26.58 1.53
CA LEU A 42 -34.11 -26.48 0.39
C LEU A 42 -34.35 -27.57 -0.66
N LEU A 43 -34.56 -28.82 -0.24
CA LEU A 43 -34.80 -29.94 -1.15
C LEU A 43 -36.25 -30.06 -1.62
N LYS A 44 -37.18 -29.29 -1.03
CA LYS A 44 -38.63 -29.41 -1.24
C LYS A 44 -39.17 -30.83 -1.04
N LYS A 45 -38.57 -31.60 -0.13
CA LYS A 45 -38.96 -32.97 0.24
C LYS A 45 -38.67 -33.23 1.71
N LYS A 46 -39.40 -34.17 2.32
CA LYS A 46 -39.09 -34.67 3.67
C LYS A 46 -37.86 -35.58 3.65
N ILE A 47 -37.04 -35.51 4.69
CA ILE A 47 -35.91 -36.43 4.90
C ILE A 47 -36.41 -37.62 5.72
N ASN A 48 -36.15 -38.83 5.24
CA ASN A 48 -36.48 -40.06 5.97
C ASN A 48 -35.28 -40.53 6.79
N ASP A 49 -35.53 -41.11 7.98
CA ASP A 49 -34.50 -41.68 8.89
C ASP A 49 -33.62 -42.79 8.27
N LYS A 50 -33.90 -43.22 7.03
CA LYS A 50 -33.11 -44.22 6.28
C LYS A 50 -31.97 -43.62 5.44
N GLU A 51 -31.88 -42.29 5.31
CA GLU A 51 -30.73 -41.66 4.64
C GLU A 51 -29.47 -41.81 5.51
N LYS A 52 -28.36 -42.29 4.93
CA LYS A 52 -27.12 -42.57 5.68
C LYS A 52 -26.36 -41.31 6.13
N SER A 53 -26.67 -40.16 5.56
CA SER A 53 -25.96 -38.88 5.80
C SER A 53 -26.72 -38.02 6.80
N SER A 54 -26.03 -37.38 7.74
CA SER A 54 -26.68 -36.43 8.65
C SER A 54 -27.15 -35.18 7.89
N SER A 55 -28.22 -34.53 8.36
CA SER A 55 -28.74 -33.30 7.74
C SER A 55 -27.70 -32.18 7.69
N TRP A 56 -26.74 -32.16 8.62
CA TRP A 56 -25.60 -31.26 8.55
C TRP A 56 -24.75 -31.49 7.30
N GLU A 57 -24.43 -32.74 6.99
CA GLU A 57 -23.67 -33.08 5.80
C GLU A 57 -24.48 -32.74 4.54
N ILE A 58 -25.79 -32.99 4.53
CA ILE A 58 -26.64 -32.60 3.40
C ILE A 58 -26.66 -31.09 3.22
N TYR A 59 -26.88 -30.32 4.31
CA TYR A 59 -26.82 -28.86 4.30
C TYR A 59 -25.49 -28.36 3.74
N ARG A 60 -24.36 -28.90 4.22
CA ARG A 60 -23.02 -28.55 3.72
C ARG A 60 -22.87 -28.82 2.24
N SER A 61 -23.29 -29.99 1.75
CA SER A 61 -23.23 -30.33 0.33
C SER A 61 -24.03 -29.34 -0.52
N ILE A 62 -25.26 -29.00 -0.11
CA ILE A 62 -26.10 -28.01 -0.80
C ILE A 62 -25.41 -26.64 -0.81
N MET A 63 -24.94 -26.15 0.33
CA MET A 63 -24.28 -24.85 0.43
C MET A 63 -22.95 -24.80 -0.34
N ASN A 64 -22.25 -25.92 -0.49
CA ASN A 64 -21.04 -25.97 -1.31
C ASN A 64 -21.40 -25.88 -2.79
N GLN A 65 -22.45 -26.57 -3.23
CA GLN A 65 -22.80 -26.72 -4.65
C GLN A 65 -23.74 -25.65 -5.19
N ILE A 66 -24.40 -24.86 -4.35
CA ILE A 66 -25.34 -23.81 -4.79
C ILE A 66 -24.64 -22.78 -5.68
N ASP A 67 -25.20 -22.55 -6.87
CA ASP A 67 -24.69 -21.54 -7.80
C ASP A 67 -24.82 -20.12 -7.18
N PRO A 68 -23.89 -19.19 -7.44
CA PRO A 68 -23.97 -17.84 -6.88
C PRO A 68 -25.28 -17.08 -7.14
N VAL A 69 -25.94 -17.27 -8.29
CA VAL A 69 -27.22 -16.63 -8.61
C VAL A 69 -28.34 -17.22 -7.75
N GLU A 70 -28.37 -18.55 -7.60
CA GLU A 70 -29.30 -19.23 -6.70
C GLU A 70 -29.06 -18.83 -5.24
N CYS A 71 -27.79 -18.66 -4.86
CA CYS A 71 -27.38 -18.19 -3.55
C CYS A 71 -27.90 -16.78 -3.25
N GLN A 72 -27.86 -15.89 -4.24
CA GLN A 72 -28.43 -14.55 -4.13
C GLN A 72 -29.95 -14.59 -3.95
N GLU A 73 -30.66 -15.49 -4.64
CA GLU A 73 -32.10 -15.66 -4.47
C GLU A 73 -32.45 -16.27 -3.10
N LEU A 74 -31.68 -17.26 -2.64
CA LEU A 74 -31.80 -17.83 -1.29
C LEU A 74 -31.70 -16.74 -0.22
N CYS A 75 -30.76 -15.80 -0.38
CA CYS A 75 -30.56 -14.69 0.56
C CYS A 75 -31.75 -13.72 0.64
N LYS A 76 -32.74 -13.78 -0.28
CA LYS A 76 -33.97 -12.98 -0.22
C LYS A 76 -35.06 -13.63 0.64
N ASN A 77 -34.94 -14.93 0.96
CA ASN A 77 -35.89 -15.63 1.83
C ASN A 77 -35.55 -15.36 3.30
N ASN A 78 -36.09 -14.28 3.87
CA ASN A 78 -35.84 -13.86 5.25
C ASN A 78 -36.10 -14.97 6.28
N LYS A 79 -37.18 -15.76 6.11
CA LYS A 79 -37.52 -16.85 7.03
C LYS A 79 -36.42 -17.91 7.06
N LEU A 80 -35.98 -18.36 5.88
CA LEU A 80 -34.95 -19.39 5.77
C LEU A 80 -33.59 -18.88 6.24
N MET A 81 -33.27 -17.61 5.95
CA MET A 81 -32.05 -16.96 6.44
C MET A 81 -32.03 -16.82 7.97
N ASP A 82 -33.16 -16.55 8.61
CA ASP A 82 -33.30 -16.54 10.07
C ASP A 82 -33.05 -17.93 10.65
N LEU A 83 -33.64 -18.98 10.07
CA LEU A 83 -33.41 -20.37 10.50
C LEU A 83 -31.93 -20.76 10.38
N ILE A 84 -31.29 -20.45 9.24
CA ILE A 84 -29.86 -20.71 9.01
C ILE A 84 -29.02 -19.96 10.05
N SER A 85 -29.31 -18.69 10.30
CA SER A 85 -28.58 -17.88 11.27
C SER A 85 -28.68 -18.46 12.69
N GLN A 86 -29.88 -18.88 13.12
CA GLN A 86 -30.08 -19.52 14.43
C GLN A 86 -29.35 -20.87 14.52
N MET A 87 -29.47 -21.71 13.49
CA MET A 87 -28.80 -23.00 13.42
C MET A 87 -27.27 -22.85 13.54
N LEU A 88 -26.68 -21.95 12.76
CA LEU A 88 -25.23 -21.76 12.75
C LEU A 88 -24.71 -21.23 14.09
N GLN A 89 -25.44 -20.30 14.74
CA GLN A 89 -25.09 -19.82 16.07
C GLN A 89 -25.17 -20.93 17.14
N LEU A 90 -26.21 -21.77 17.08
CA LEU A 90 -26.39 -22.87 18.02
C LEU A 90 -25.39 -24.02 17.79
N LYS A 91 -24.94 -24.22 16.56
CA LYS A 91 -23.93 -25.21 16.23
C LYS A 91 -22.51 -24.75 16.57
N ASN A 92 -22.22 -23.48 16.29
CA ASN A 92 -20.89 -22.90 16.45
C ASN A 92 -20.67 -22.36 17.88
N LYS A 93 -20.79 -23.27 18.86
CA LYS A 93 -20.55 -22.99 20.28
C LYS A 93 -19.05 -22.92 20.61
N ASP A 94 -18.75 -22.48 21.83
CA ASP A 94 -17.40 -22.39 22.40
C ASP A 94 -16.54 -21.33 21.71
N ILE A 95 -17.10 -20.12 21.62
CA ILE A 95 -16.43 -18.94 21.07
C ILE A 95 -15.26 -18.57 21.98
N VAL A 96 -14.10 -18.32 21.37
CA VAL A 96 -12.90 -17.82 22.06
C VAL A 96 -12.74 -16.35 21.72
N ASP A 97 -12.64 -15.49 22.74
CA ASP A 97 -12.32 -14.08 22.52
C ASP A 97 -10.82 -13.91 22.28
N SER A 98 -10.45 -13.16 21.24
CA SER A 98 -9.05 -12.86 20.93
C SER A 98 -8.28 -12.26 22.12
N LYS A 99 -8.95 -11.59 23.07
CA LYS A 99 -8.34 -11.06 24.31
C LYS A 99 -7.86 -12.15 25.26
N GLU A 100 -8.44 -13.35 25.20
CA GLU A 100 -8.07 -14.49 26.05
C GLU A 100 -6.80 -15.21 25.57
N ILE A 101 -6.40 -14.97 24.31
CA ILE A 101 -5.21 -15.59 23.71
C ILE A 101 -3.97 -14.83 24.17
N ILE A 102 -3.06 -15.49 24.87
CA ILE A 102 -1.80 -14.87 25.32
C ILE A 102 -0.87 -14.54 24.15
N THR A 103 -0.18 -13.42 24.27
CA THR A 103 0.79 -12.92 23.28
C THR A 103 2.07 -13.75 23.28
N LEU A 104 2.88 -13.65 22.23
CA LEU A 104 4.17 -14.33 22.13
C LEU A 104 5.15 -13.83 23.20
N LYS A 105 5.06 -12.56 23.60
CA LYS A 105 5.82 -12.01 24.74
C LYS A 105 5.46 -12.71 26.05
N GLU A 106 4.17 -12.96 26.29
CA GLU A 106 3.73 -13.73 27.46
C GLU A 106 4.14 -15.21 27.38
N GLN A 107 4.37 -15.72 26.16
CA GLN A 107 4.94 -17.06 25.93
C GLN A 107 6.47 -17.13 26.04
N GLY A 108 7.15 -15.99 26.29
CA GLY A 108 8.60 -15.93 26.53
C GLY A 108 9.46 -15.50 25.34
N HIS A 109 8.86 -15.11 24.21
CA HIS A 109 9.57 -14.55 23.05
C HIS A 109 9.99 -13.09 23.33
N SER A 110 11.14 -12.66 22.80
CA SER A 110 11.71 -11.34 23.11
C SER A 110 11.94 -10.43 21.90
N PHE A 111 11.74 -10.93 20.68
CA PHE A 111 11.81 -10.09 19.47
C PHE A 111 10.76 -8.96 19.45
N LEU A 112 10.98 -7.94 18.61
CA LEU A 112 10.11 -6.76 18.48
C LEU A 112 8.68 -7.13 18.04
N PHE A 113 7.69 -6.47 18.64
CA PHE A 113 6.25 -6.73 18.43
C PHE A 113 5.73 -8.07 18.94
N SER A 114 6.53 -8.86 19.66
CA SER A 114 6.05 -10.09 20.33
C SER A 114 4.87 -9.85 21.29
N ASP A 115 4.67 -8.61 21.76
CA ASP A 115 3.51 -8.16 22.54
C ASP A 115 2.23 -7.94 21.71
N LYS A 116 2.34 -7.86 20.39
CA LYS A 116 1.21 -7.77 19.45
C LYS A 116 0.89 -9.10 18.77
N LEU A 117 1.84 -10.04 18.73
CA LEU A 117 1.67 -11.31 18.04
C LEU A 117 1.17 -12.39 19.00
N ALA A 118 0.39 -13.35 18.49
CA ALA A 118 -0.04 -14.53 19.24
C ALA A 118 -0.08 -15.76 18.33
N LEU A 119 0.15 -16.94 18.91
CA LEU A 119 -0.02 -18.24 18.24
C LEU A 119 -1.17 -18.99 18.93
N TRP A 120 -2.18 -19.38 18.17
CA TRP A 120 -3.37 -20.05 18.68
C TRP A 120 -3.68 -21.29 17.88
N LYS A 121 -3.91 -22.42 18.57
CA LYS A 121 -4.40 -23.64 17.95
C LYS A 121 -5.91 -23.74 18.17
N GLY A 122 -6.69 -23.72 17.10
CA GLY A 122 -8.14 -23.77 17.22
C GLY A 122 -8.88 -23.81 15.89
N ASP A 123 -10.20 -23.68 15.97
CA ASP A 123 -11.07 -23.53 14.82
C ASP A 123 -11.33 -22.03 14.61
N ILE A 124 -10.74 -21.46 13.55
CA ILE A 124 -10.85 -20.03 13.24
C ILE A 124 -12.31 -19.55 13.14
N THR A 125 -13.25 -20.43 12.81
CA THR A 125 -14.68 -20.08 12.72
C THR A 125 -15.30 -19.79 14.09
N LYS A 126 -14.61 -20.11 15.19
CA LYS A 126 -15.02 -19.85 16.58
C LYS A 126 -14.31 -18.66 17.22
N LEU A 127 -13.42 -17.99 16.49
CA LEU A 127 -12.61 -16.91 17.04
C LEU A 127 -13.33 -15.56 16.94
N SER A 128 -13.56 -14.91 18.08
CA SER A 128 -14.07 -13.54 18.16
C SER A 128 -12.91 -12.55 18.05
N VAL A 129 -12.78 -11.96 16.86
CA VAL A 129 -11.72 -11.06 16.40
C VAL A 129 -12.30 -10.07 15.39
N ASP A 130 -11.69 -8.92 15.13
CA ASP A 130 -12.26 -7.99 14.15
C ASP A 130 -12.27 -8.60 12.73
N SER A 131 -11.19 -9.25 12.32
CA SER A 131 -11.13 -9.96 11.04
C SER A 131 -10.43 -11.31 11.13
N ILE A 132 -10.92 -12.28 10.36
CA ILE A 132 -10.20 -13.51 10.04
C ILE A 132 -9.76 -13.48 8.58
N VAL A 133 -8.67 -14.16 8.26
CA VAL A 133 -8.16 -14.28 6.89
C VAL A 133 -8.48 -15.66 6.32
N ASN A 134 -9.26 -15.67 5.24
CA ASN A 134 -9.58 -16.84 4.46
C ASN A 134 -8.52 -17.05 3.36
N ALA A 135 -7.91 -18.24 3.33
CA ALA A 135 -7.12 -18.69 2.18
C ALA A 135 -8.08 -19.15 1.06
N ALA A 136 -8.51 -18.17 0.27
CA ALA A 136 -9.48 -18.35 -0.80
C ALA A 136 -8.84 -18.89 -2.09
N ASN A 137 -9.68 -19.40 -2.97
CA ASN A 137 -9.32 -19.64 -4.36
C ASN A 137 -9.56 -18.36 -5.21
N ASN A 138 -9.01 -18.33 -6.43
CA ASN A 138 -9.11 -17.20 -7.36
C ASN A 138 -10.55 -16.82 -7.75
N GLN A 139 -11.54 -17.69 -7.58
CA GLN A 139 -12.92 -17.31 -7.85
C GLN A 139 -13.54 -16.50 -6.71
N LEU A 140 -12.97 -16.51 -5.49
CA LEU A 140 -13.55 -15.95 -4.24
C LEU A 140 -14.94 -16.47 -3.83
N LEU A 141 -15.57 -17.34 -4.62
CA LEU A 141 -16.92 -17.86 -4.38
C LEU A 141 -16.98 -18.99 -3.34
N GLY A 142 -15.87 -19.25 -2.64
CA GLY A 142 -15.74 -20.36 -1.70
C GLY A 142 -15.51 -21.70 -2.40
N CYS A 143 -15.57 -22.78 -1.62
CA CYS A 143 -15.33 -24.13 -2.13
C CYS A 143 -16.61 -24.81 -2.65
N PHE A 144 -16.58 -25.29 -3.89
CA PHE A 144 -17.69 -26.04 -4.51
C PHE A 144 -17.62 -27.56 -4.36
N VAL A 145 -16.56 -28.08 -3.73
CA VAL A 145 -16.39 -29.52 -3.51
C VAL A 145 -17.08 -29.91 -2.20
N PRO A 146 -18.13 -30.76 -2.23
CA PRO A 146 -18.81 -31.20 -1.02
C PRO A 146 -17.86 -31.82 0.00
N HIS A 147 -18.02 -31.43 1.27
CA HIS A 147 -17.26 -31.97 2.41
C HIS A 147 -15.74 -31.79 2.33
N HIS A 148 -15.27 -30.92 1.44
CA HIS A 148 -13.84 -30.70 1.28
C HIS A 148 -13.24 -30.12 2.56
N LEU A 149 -12.17 -30.75 3.04
CA LEU A 149 -11.46 -30.36 4.26
C LEU A 149 -10.51 -29.19 3.97
N CYS A 150 -11.05 -28.04 3.56
CA CYS A 150 -10.30 -26.81 3.39
C CYS A 150 -10.90 -25.66 4.20
N ILE A 151 -10.06 -24.68 4.53
CA ILE A 151 -10.46 -23.53 5.35
C ILE A 151 -11.56 -22.69 4.67
N ASP A 152 -11.49 -22.56 3.35
CA ASP A 152 -12.47 -21.87 2.52
C ASP A 152 -13.87 -22.49 2.64
N ASN A 153 -13.94 -23.83 2.66
CA ASN A 153 -15.19 -24.57 2.89
C ASN A 153 -15.74 -24.31 4.30
N ALA A 154 -14.88 -24.38 5.32
CA ALA A 154 -15.27 -24.17 6.72
C ALA A 154 -15.81 -22.74 6.94
N ILE A 155 -15.07 -21.72 6.50
CA ILE A 155 -15.45 -20.32 6.62
C ILE A 155 -16.76 -20.05 5.88
N HIS A 156 -16.91 -20.45 4.62
CA HIS A 156 -18.16 -20.24 3.87
C HIS A 156 -19.36 -20.98 4.48
N THR A 157 -19.15 -22.20 4.98
CA THR A 157 -20.22 -22.98 5.64
C THR A 157 -20.74 -22.28 6.89
N PHE A 158 -19.85 -21.79 7.75
CA PHE A 158 -20.23 -21.18 9.04
C PHE A 158 -20.56 -19.70 8.95
N ALA A 159 -20.09 -18.97 7.93
CA ALA A 159 -20.55 -17.62 7.65
C ALA A 159 -21.98 -17.60 7.10
N GLY A 160 -22.34 -18.61 6.29
CA GLY A 160 -23.65 -18.71 5.64
C GLY A 160 -23.64 -18.22 4.18
N PRO A 161 -24.75 -18.40 3.44
CA PRO A 161 -24.81 -18.13 2.00
C PRO A 161 -24.59 -16.66 1.64
N GLN A 162 -24.85 -15.71 2.56
CA GLN A 162 -24.61 -14.30 2.30
C GLN A 162 -23.14 -13.99 1.95
N LEU A 163 -22.19 -14.78 2.46
CA LEU A 163 -20.78 -14.61 2.13
C LEU A 163 -20.52 -14.86 0.64
N ARG A 164 -21.05 -15.95 0.07
CA ARG A 164 -20.90 -16.27 -1.36
C ARG A 164 -21.59 -15.21 -2.22
N ARG A 165 -22.77 -14.71 -1.81
CA ARG A 165 -23.45 -13.61 -2.49
C ARG A 165 -22.59 -12.35 -2.55
N ASP A 166 -21.99 -11.93 -1.43
CA ASP A 166 -21.15 -10.73 -1.41
C ASP A 166 -19.88 -10.91 -2.24
N CYS A 167 -19.22 -12.08 -2.16
CA CYS A 167 -18.11 -12.40 -3.05
C CYS A 167 -18.53 -12.34 -4.52
N PHE A 168 -19.70 -12.87 -4.87
CA PHE A 168 -20.22 -12.83 -6.24
C PHE A 168 -20.44 -11.39 -6.74
N ILE A 169 -21.01 -10.52 -5.91
CA ILE A 169 -21.17 -9.08 -6.25
C ILE A 169 -19.80 -8.43 -6.52
N ILE A 170 -18.80 -8.71 -5.68
CA ILE A 170 -17.43 -8.21 -5.87
C ILE A 170 -16.85 -8.70 -7.21
N MET A 171 -16.98 -10.01 -7.48
CA MET A 171 -16.41 -10.63 -8.69
C MET A 171 -17.11 -10.18 -9.98
N GLU A 172 -18.43 -10.03 -9.96
CA GLU A 172 -19.20 -9.43 -11.06
C GLU A 172 -18.77 -8.00 -11.32
N LYS A 173 -18.43 -7.22 -10.29
CA LYS A 173 -17.92 -5.87 -10.50
C LYS A 173 -16.48 -5.86 -11.04
N GLN A 174 -15.66 -6.80 -10.59
CA GLN A 174 -14.26 -6.91 -10.99
C GLN A 174 -14.08 -7.44 -12.42
N GLN A 175 -14.97 -8.32 -12.90
CA GLN A 175 -14.97 -8.91 -14.25
C GLN A 175 -13.76 -9.82 -14.57
N PHE A 176 -12.90 -10.11 -13.59
CA PHE A 176 -11.80 -11.07 -13.69
C PHE A 176 -11.54 -11.76 -12.35
N GLU A 177 -10.94 -12.95 -12.39
CA GLU A 177 -10.64 -13.76 -11.21
C GLU A 177 -9.70 -13.04 -10.22
N GLU A 178 -9.93 -13.27 -8.93
CA GLU A 178 -9.10 -12.68 -7.89
C GLU A 178 -7.67 -13.20 -8.01
N PRO A 179 -6.74 -12.28 -8.14
CA PRO A 179 -5.33 -12.58 -8.22
C PRO A 179 -4.64 -13.23 -7.04
N THR A 180 -3.58 -14.00 -7.34
CA THR A 180 -2.64 -14.45 -6.30
C THR A 180 -1.91 -13.26 -5.66
N GLY A 181 -1.80 -13.25 -4.33
CA GLY A 181 -1.15 -12.20 -3.56
C GLY A 181 -2.05 -11.03 -3.19
N TYR A 182 -3.31 -11.00 -3.64
CA TYR A 182 -4.28 -9.94 -3.39
C TYR A 182 -5.35 -10.37 -2.40
N ALA A 183 -6.14 -9.39 -1.95
CA ALA A 183 -7.21 -9.64 -1.01
C ALA A 183 -8.46 -8.76 -1.24
N LYS A 184 -9.61 -9.27 -0.80
CA LYS A 184 -10.90 -8.57 -0.73
C LYS A 184 -11.51 -8.78 0.65
N ILE A 185 -12.26 -7.79 1.14
CA ILE A 185 -12.95 -7.87 2.43
C ILE A 185 -14.46 -7.97 2.26
N THR A 186 -15.08 -8.79 3.09
CA THR A 186 -16.54 -8.95 3.24
C THR A 186 -16.93 -8.95 4.72
N ARG A 187 -18.24 -8.90 4.99
CA ARG A 187 -18.77 -9.14 6.34
C ARG A 187 -18.69 -10.62 6.69
N ALA A 188 -18.49 -10.94 7.95
CA ALA A 188 -18.35 -12.32 8.42
C ALA A 188 -19.68 -13.03 8.76
N TYR A 189 -20.79 -12.29 8.69
CA TYR A 189 -22.14 -12.79 8.89
C TYR A 189 -22.34 -13.55 10.21
N ASN A 190 -22.49 -14.87 10.14
CA ASN A 190 -22.80 -15.70 11.31
C ASN A 190 -21.55 -16.06 12.14
N LEU A 191 -20.33 -15.78 11.65
CA LEU A 191 -19.10 -16.00 12.40
C LEU A 191 -18.97 -15.04 13.60
N PRO A 192 -18.22 -15.38 14.65
CA PRO A 192 -17.94 -14.47 15.76
C PRO A 192 -17.11 -13.26 15.36
N SER A 193 -16.31 -13.35 14.27
CA SER A 193 -15.59 -12.21 13.73
C SER A 193 -16.52 -11.17 13.09
N LYS A 194 -16.04 -9.94 12.88
CA LYS A 194 -16.82 -8.89 12.19
C LYS A 194 -16.68 -9.00 10.68
N TYR A 195 -15.44 -9.24 10.22
CA TYR A 195 -15.08 -9.28 8.81
C TYR A 195 -14.32 -10.56 8.43
N ILE A 196 -14.33 -10.85 7.13
CA ILE A 196 -13.47 -11.85 6.51
C ILE A 196 -12.65 -11.15 5.44
N ILE A 197 -11.34 -11.28 5.51
CA ILE A 197 -10.42 -10.87 4.45
C ILE A 197 -10.07 -12.12 3.65
N HIS A 198 -10.45 -12.15 2.39
CA HIS A 198 -10.20 -13.26 1.47
C HIS A 198 -8.94 -12.97 0.68
N THR A 199 -7.94 -13.84 0.77
CA THR A 199 -6.71 -13.70 -0.02
C THR A 199 -6.41 -14.97 -0.79
N VAL A 200 -5.89 -14.81 -2.00
CA VAL A 200 -5.51 -15.94 -2.87
C VAL A 200 -4.01 -16.17 -2.73
N GLY A 201 -3.66 -17.29 -2.11
CA GLY A 201 -2.26 -17.66 -1.92
C GLY A 201 -1.63 -18.38 -3.13
N PRO A 202 -0.30 -18.35 -3.30
CA PRO A 202 0.38 -19.05 -4.38
C PRO A 202 0.30 -20.58 -4.29
N ILE A 203 0.05 -21.23 -5.43
CA ILE A 203 0.00 -22.70 -5.54
C ILE A 203 1.35 -23.24 -6.01
N VAL A 204 1.98 -24.11 -5.22
CA VAL A 204 3.27 -24.75 -5.53
C VAL A 204 3.04 -26.18 -6.00
N LYS A 205 2.91 -26.37 -7.32
CA LYS A 205 2.72 -27.71 -7.94
C LYS A 205 4.03 -28.48 -8.17
N SER A 206 5.16 -27.78 -8.20
CA SER A 206 6.47 -28.35 -8.53
C SER A 206 7.55 -27.79 -7.58
N LYS A 207 8.63 -27.22 -8.11
CA LYS A 207 9.68 -26.62 -7.28
C LYS A 207 9.23 -25.26 -6.76
N LEU A 208 9.49 -25.00 -5.48
CA LEU A 208 9.33 -23.66 -4.89
C LEU A 208 10.26 -22.67 -5.62
N LYS A 209 9.72 -21.49 -5.95
CA LYS A 209 10.43 -20.39 -6.61
C LYS A 209 10.30 -19.15 -5.73
N GLU A 210 11.23 -18.21 -5.87
CA GLU A 210 11.17 -16.94 -5.13
C GLU A 210 9.90 -16.15 -5.43
N SER A 211 9.39 -16.21 -6.67
CA SER A 211 8.11 -15.60 -7.03
C SER A 211 6.94 -16.11 -6.18
N HIS A 212 6.94 -17.39 -5.77
CA HIS A 212 5.92 -17.91 -4.85
C HIS A 212 6.11 -17.31 -3.45
N CYS A 213 7.34 -17.19 -2.96
CA CYS A 213 7.62 -16.56 -1.67
C CYS A 213 7.12 -15.11 -1.66
N ASN A 214 7.40 -14.37 -2.73
CA ASN A 214 6.96 -12.98 -2.90
C ASN A 214 5.44 -12.83 -2.93
N LEU A 215 4.74 -13.67 -3.70
CA LEU A 215 3.28 -13.68 -3.74
C LEU A 215 2.67 -14.04 -2.37
N LEU A 216 3.31 -14.92 -1.59
CA LEU A 216 2.87 -15.21 -0.23
C LEU A 216 3.06 -13.98 0.68
N ARG A 217 4.19 -13.28 0.60
CA ARG A 217 4.41 -12.00 1.32
C ARG A 217 3.32 -10.99 0.98
N SER A 218 3.01 -10.82 -0.31
CA SER A 218 1.94 -9.92 -0.77
C SER A 218 0.57 -10.26 -0.19
N SER A 219 0.25 -11.56 -0.04
CA SER A 219 -1.01 -12.01 0.57
C SER A 219 -1.15 -11.47 2.00
N TYR A 220 -0.09 -11.59 2.81
CA TYR A 220 -0.07 -11.06 4.18
C TYR A 220 -0.13 -9.52 4.21
N ILE A 221 0.69 -8.84 3.39
CA ILE A 221 0.73 -7.37 3.33
C ILE A 221 -0.64 -6.79 2.95
N ASN A 222 -1.28 -7.33 1.90
CA ASN A 222 -2.59 -6.86 1.47
C ASN A 222 -3.67 -7.06 2.54
N CYS A 223 -3.64 -8.18 3.29
CA CYS A 223 -4.57 -8.37 4.38
C CYS A 223 -4.38 -7.37 5.52
N LEU A 224 -3.13 -7.08 5.89
CA LEU A 224 -2.82 -6.10 6.93
C LEU A 224 -3.21 -4.68 6.52
N ASN A 225 -2.94 -4.29 5.26
CA ASN A 225 -3.36 -3.00 4.71
C ASN A 225 -4.88 -2.82 4.78
N ILE A 226 -5.65 -3.83 4.34
CA ILE A 226 -7.11 -3.79 4.39
C ILE A 226 -7.62 -3.66 5.84
N ALA A 227 -7.03 -4.39 6.78
CA ALA A 227 -7.42 -4.31 8.17
C ALA A 227 -7.12 -2.93 8.78
N ASP A 228 -5.98 -2.33 8.45
CA ASP A 228 -5.62 -0.98 8.89
C ASP A 228 -6.54 0.10 8.29
N ASP A 229 -6.93 -0.07 7.03
CA ASP A 229 -7.83 0.85 6.29
C ASP A 229 -9.23 0.95 6.90
N LEU A 230 -9.71 -0.15 7.47
CA LEU A 230 -10.96 -0.20 8.23
C LEU A 230 -10.78 0.08 9.72
N HIS A 231 -9.57 0.46 10.14
CA HIS A 231 -9.20 0.70 11.53
C HIS A 231 -9.51 -0.49 12.45
N LEU A 232 -9.28 -1.71 11.97
CA LEU A 232 -9.45 -2.92 12.76
C LEU A 232 -8.32 -3.04 13.79
N GLU A 233 -8.63 -3.53 14.99
CA GLU A 233 -7.64 -3.66 16.06
C GLU A 233 -7.03 -5.07 16.12
N SER A 234 -7.68 -6.05 15.50
CA SER A 234 -7.27 -7.45 15.56
C SER A 234 -7.51 -8.24 14.27
N ILE A 235 -6.53 -9.07 13.89
CA ILE A 235 -6.59 -9.90 12.69
C ILE A 235 -6.03 -11.31 12.97
N ALA A 236 -6.69 -12.35 12.47
CA ALA A 236 -6.25 -13.73 12.60
C ALA A 236 -5.98 -14.37 11.22
N PHE A 237 -4.77 -14.88 11.02
CA PHE A 237 -4.35 -15.55 9.80
C PHE A 237 -4.44 -17.06 9.96
N SER A 238 -5.21 -17.71 9.08
CA SER A 238 -5.05 -19.14 8.85
C SER A 238 -3.73 -19.43 8.11
N CYS A 239 -3.29 -20.69 8.06
CA CYS A 239 -2.15 -21.08 7.23
C CYS A 239 -2.46 -20.88 5.74
N ILE A 240 -1.93 -19.81 5.13
CA ILE A 240 -2.11 -19.50 3.70
C ILE A 240 -1.20 -20.39 2.85
N SER A 241 -1.72 -20.93 1.75
CA SER A 241 -0.99 -21.74 0.75
C SER A 241 -0.44 -23.10 1.19
N THR A 242 -0.60 -23.49 2.45
CA THR A 242 -0.15 -24.81 2.92
C THR A 242 -1.20 -25.90 2.63
N GLY A 243 -0.82 -27.17 2.83
CA GLY A 243 -1.70 -28.31 2.57
C GLY A 243 -1.96 -28.50 1.08
N ILE A 244 -3.20 -28.26 0.63
CA ILE A 244 -3.66 -28.54 -0.74
C ILE A 244 -2.93 -27.69 -1.79
N PHE A 245 -2.51 -26.48 -1.43
CA PHE A 245 -1.77 -25.59 -2.32
C PHE A 245 -0.26 -25.86 -2.35
N GLY A 246 0.23 -26.83 -1.56
CA GLY A 246 1.57 -27.41 -1.70
C GLY A 246 2.74 -26.54 -1.23
N PHE A 247 2.48 -25.36 -0.65
CA PHE A 247 3.56 -24.52 -0.10
C PHE A 247 4.18 -25.19 1.13
N PRO A 248 5.52 -25.35 1.19
CA PRO A 248 6.17 -25.97 2.35
C PRO A 248 5.89 -25.20 3.64
N GLN A 249 5.26 -25.88 4.61
CA GLN A 249 4.77 -25.27 5.86
C GLN A 249 5.85 -24.51 6.63
N ASN A 250 7.08 -25.05 6.71
CA ASN A 250 8.20 -24.44 7.42
C ASN A 250 8.70 -23.14 6.78
N ILE A 251 8.58 -23.02 5.45
CA ILE A 251 8.95 -21.80 4.72
C ILE A 251 7.80 -20.80 4.81
N ALA A 252 6.55 -21.27 4.68
CA ALA A 252 5.36 -20.43 4.81
C ALA A 252 5.27 -19.76 6.19
N SER A 253 5.51 -20.50 7.28
CA SER A 253 5.50 -19.95 8.64
C SER A 253 6.57 -18.89 8.85
N MET A 254 7.79 -19.09 8.34
CA MET A 254 8.85 -18.09 8.42
C MET A 254 8.49 -16.83 7.63
N ILE A 255 7.99 -16.99 6.40
CA ILE A 255 7.52 -15.86 5.58
C ILE A 255 6.41 -15.09 6.30
N ALA A 256 5.44 -15.77 6.92
CA ALA A 256 4.36 -15.12 7.66
C ALA A 256 4.91 -14.25 8.80
N ILE A 257 5.81 -14.81 9.63
CA ILE A 257 6.43 -14.12 10.77
C ILE A 257 7.21 -12.90 10.30
N GLU A 258 8.15 -13.08 9.36
CA GLU A 258 8.99 -12.01 8.82
C GLU A 258 8.15 -10.89 8.20
N THR A 259 7.15 -11.26 7.39
CA THR A 259 6.31 -10.28 6.67
C THR A 259 5.48 -9.44 7.62
N ILE A 260 4.83 -10.06 8.61
CA ILE A 260 4.01 -9.32 9.59
C ILE A 260 4.88 -8.40 10.44
N ILE A 261 6.06 -8.84 10.87
CA ILE A 261 6.98 -8.01 11.66
C ILE A 261 7.50 -6.83 10.83
N ASN A 262 7.93 -7.07 9.59
CA ASN A 262 8.36 -6.01 8.68
C ASN A 262 7.22 -5.02 8.40
N TRP A 263 5.99 -5.52 8.22
CA TRP A 263 4.84 -4.64 8.00
C TRP A 263 4.51 -3.80 9.24
N LEU A 264 4.51 -4.39 10.44
CA LEU A 264 4.29 -3.65 11.71
C LEU A 264 5.36 -2.59 11.95
N TYR A 265 6.57 -2.88 11.49
CA TYR A 265 7.70 -1.96 11.54
C TYR A 265 7.53 -0.77 10.58
N GLU A 266 7.12 -1.04 9.34
CA GLU A 266 6.83 -0.02 8.32
C GLU A 266 5.58 0.81 8.68
N ASN A 267 4.67 0.26 9.49
CA ASN A 267 3.39 0.86 9.87
C ASN A 267 3.28 1.09 11.40
N PRO A 268 4.14 1.92 12.01
CA PRO A 268 4.19 2.08 13.47
C PRO A 268 2.93 2.72 14.08
N PHE A 269 2.06 3.33 13.26
CA PHE A 269 0.80 3.95 13.66
C PHE A 269 -0.44 3.12 13.33
N THR A 270 -0.25 1.86 12.92
CA THR A 270 -1.37 0.97 12.61
C THR A 270 -2.37 0.87 13.75
N SER A 271 -3.67 0.75 13.41
CA SER A 271 -4.72 0.43 14.37
C SER A 271 -4.58 -0.99 14.93
N ILE A 272 -3.85 -1.88 14.25
CA ILE A 272 -3.70 -3.28 14.60
C ILE A 272 -2.89 -3.41 15.90
N LYS A 273 -3.57 -3.88 16.93
CA LYS A 273 -3.02 -4.18 18.27
C LYS A 273 -2.69 -5.66 18.42
N LYS A 274 -3.36 -6.54 17.67
CA LYS A 274 -3.17 -7.99 17.79
C LYS A 274 -3.20 -8.71 16.44
N VAL A 275 -2.17 -9.50 16.16
CA VAL A 275 -2.12 -10.43 15.02
C VAL A 275 -2.01 -11.85 15.55
N ILE A 276 -2.92 -12.72 15.14
CA ILE A 276 -3.00 -14.11 15.59
C ILE A 276 -2.61 -15.04 14.44
N PHE A 277 -1.59 -15.87 14.64
CA PHE A 277 -1.32 -17.03 13.80
C PHE A 277 -2.24 -18.17 14.26
N ASP A 278 -3.27 -18.46 13.49
CA ASP A 278 -4.17 -19.59 13.69
C ASP A 278 -3.57 -20.85 13.04
N VAL A 279 -3.50 -21.93 13.81
CA VAL A 279 -3.13 -23.26 13.33
C VAL A 279 -4.18 -24.29 13.73
N PHE A 280 -4.48 -25.24 12.85
CA PHE A 280 -5.46 -26.29 13.15
C PHE A 280 -4.80 -27.57 13.69
N SER A 281 -3.73 -28.04 13.04
CA SER A 281 -3.09 -29.32 13.37
C SER A 281 -1.98 -29.18 14.41
N ASP A 282 -1.71 -30.25 15.17
CA ASP A 282 -0.55 -30.29 16.06
C ASP A 282 0.77 -30.13 15.31
N ASN A 283 0.83 -30.62 14.06
CA ASN A 283 2.01 -30.48 13.23
C ASN A 283 2.29 -29.01 12.89
N ASP A 284 1.27 -28.26 12.45
CA ASP A 284 1.41 -26.82 12.15
C ASP A 284 1.79 -26.03 13.41
N LEU A 285 1.23 -26.39 14.57
CA LEU A 285 1.60 -25.79 15.84
C LEU A 285 3.10 -25.98 16.17
N GLN A 286 3.64 -27.18 15.96
CA GLN A 286 5.07 -27.43 16.17
C GLN A 286 5.94 -26.68 15.16
N ILE A 287 5.50 -26.58 13.91
CA ILE A 287 6.22 -25.83 12.87
C ILE A 287 6.30 -24.36 13.24
N TYR A 288 5.17 -23.73 13.61
CA TYR A 288 5.17 -22.33 14.03
C TYR A 288 6.02 -22.09 15.28
N LYS A 289 5.93 -22.96 16.30
CA LYS A 289 6.80 -22.87 17.50
C LYS A 289 8.28 -22.93 17.14
N LYS A 290 8.66 -23.83 16.22
CA LYS A 290 10.03 -23.94 15.73
C LYS A 290 10.45 -22.68 14.99
N SER A 291 9.65 -22.19 14.03
CA SER A 291 9.95 -20.97 13.28
C SER A 291 10.08 -19.74 14.18
N LEU A 292 9.21 -19.57 15.17
CA LEU A 292 9.31 -18.49 16.16
C LEU A 292 10.58 -18.57 16.99
N THR A 293 10.97 -19.78 17.42
CA THR A 293 12.22 -20.00 18.17
C THR A 293 13.46 -19.73 17.31
N GLU A 294 13.42 -20.10 16.03
CA GLU A 294 14.49 -19.80 15.07
C GLU A 294 14.59 -18.29 14.82
N PHE A 295 13.45 -17.62 14.63
CA PHE A 295 13.37 -16.18 14.45
C PHE A 295 13.94 -15.41 15.65
N ASP A 296 13.55 -15.77 16.88
CA ASP A 296 14.11 -15.21 18.13
C ASP A 296 15.63 -15.29 18.17
N LYS A 297 16.21 -16.42 17.73
CA LYS A 297 17.67 -16.63 17.74
C LYS A 297 18.40 -15.82 16.68
N SER A 298 17.78 -15.62 15.52
CA SER A 298 18.34 -14.81 14.44
C SER A 298 18.12 -13.32 14.62
N TYR A 299 17.18 -12.93 15.48
CA TYR A 299 16.79 -11.53 15.66
C TYR A 299 17.89 -10.71 16.34
N ASN A 300 18.30 -9.62 15.68
CA ASN A 300 19.29 -8.66 16.19
C ASN A 300 18.72 -7.24 16.08
N GLU A 301 18.45 -6.61 17.23
CA GLU A 301 17.88 -5.25 17.29
C GLU A 301 18.72 -4.19 16.55
N LYS A 302 20.03 -4.42 16.39
CA LYS A 302 20.96 -3.45 15.76
C LYS A 302 20.87 -3.41 14.24
N ASP A 303 20.30 -4.43 13.61
CA ASP A 303 20.15 -4.51 12.15
C ASP A 303 18.89 -3.79 11.64
N ILE A 304 18.13 -3.17 12.55
CA ILE A 304 16.82 -2.56 12.31
C ILE A 304 16.93 -1.04 12.43
N MET A 305 17.02 -0.32 11.30
CA MET A 305 17.03 1.16 11.23
C MET A 305 15.65 1.75 11.51
N ILE A 306 15.19 1.80 12.77
CA ILE A 306 13.84 2.30 13.14
C ILE A 306 13.55 3.60 12.38
N PRO A 307 12.60 3.63 11.41
CA PRO A 307 12.25 4.87 10.77
C PRO A 307 11.67 5.79 11.86
N PRO A 308 12.18 7.03 11.99
CA PRO A 308 11.77 7.91 13.06
C PRO A 308 10.26 8.11 13.01
N LYS A 309 9.61 7.87 14.16
CA LYS A 309 8.21 8.25 14.43
C LYS A 309 7.95 9.65 13.89
N ILE A 310 7.03 9.82 12.93
CA ILE A 310 6.12 10.97 12.87
C ILE A 310 4.89 10.56 12.06
N ASN A 311 3.74 10.78 12.69
CA ASN A 311 2.44 10.67 12.08
C ASN A 311 2.28 11.84 11.08
N THR A 312 2.20 11.56 9.78
CA THR A 312 1.99 12.56 8.72
C THR A 312 0.58 13.20 8.76
N SER A 313 -0.31 12.73 9.65
CA SER A 313 -1.69 13.19 9.76
C SER A 313 -2.00 14.10 10.96
N ILE A 314 -1.11 14.22 11.97
CA ILE A 314 -1.32 15.13 13.11
C ILE A 314 -0.40 16.33 12.97
N MET A 315 -0.98 17.51 12.69
CA MET A 315 -0.24 18.77 12.73
C MET A 315 0.15 19.10 14.17
N VAL A 316 1.45 19.23 14.46
CA VAL A 316 1.97 19.57 15.79
C VAL A 316 2.30 21.06 15.86
N THR A 317 2.07 21.71 17.01
CA THR A 317 2.56 23.08 17.26
C THR A 317 4.08 23.08 17.45
N PRO A 318 4.82 24.11 16.97
CA PRO A 318 6.26 24.21 17.18
C PRO A 318 6.60 24.23 18.68
N THR A 319 7.70 23.60 19.07
CA THR A 319 8.31 23.85 20.38
C THR A 319 8.77 25.31 20.48
N GLU A 320 8.99 25.83 21.69
CA GLU A 320 9.46 27.23 21.87
C GLU A 320 10.76 27.53 21.09
N ILE A 321 11.71 26.59 21.08
CA ILE A 321 12.96 26.70 20.31
C ILE A 321 12.65 26.75 18.81
N GLN A 322 11.79 25.86 18.31
CA GLN A 322 11.38 25.87 16.91
C GLN A 322 10.62 27.15 16.54
N GLN A 323 9.81 27.69 17.45
CA GLN A 323 9.07 28.93 17.24
C GLN A 323 10.01 30.13 17.12
N ASN A 324 11.05 30.21 17.95
CA ASN A 324 12.05 31.27 17.85
C ASN A 324 12.84 31.20 16.54
N GLU A 325 13.29 30.01 16.15
CA GLU A 325 13.94 29.81 14.84
C GLU A 325 12.99 30.09 13.68
N LEU A 326 11.72 29.69 13.78
CA LEU A 326 10.70 29.97 12.77
C LEU A 326 10.49 31.47 12.61
N ASN A 327 10.42 32.23 13.71
CA ASN A 327 10.31 33.70 13.66
C ASN A 327 11.53 34.32 12.95
N ARG A 328 12.75 33.82 13.22
CA ARG A 328 13.97 34.24 12.52
C ARG A 328 13.89 33.96 11.02
N VAL A 329 13.42 32.78 10.64
CA VAL A 329 13.20 32.40 9.23
C VAL A 329 12.15 33.30 8.58
N ILE A 330 11.02 33.55 9.24
CA ILE A 330 9.93 34.39 8.70
C ILE A 330 10.43 35.81 8.43
N GLN A 331 11.20 36.39 9.34
CA GLN A 331 11.78 37.71 9.15
C GLN A 331 12.75 37.70 7.96
N PHE A 332 13.62 36.70 7.88
CA PHE A 332 14.54 36.55 6.76
C PHE A 332 13.81 36.37 5.42
N PHE A 333 12.74 35.57 5.40
CA PHE A 333 11.90 35.30 4.23
C PHE A 333 11.26 36.58 3.67
N LYS A 334 10.71 37.43 4.54
CA LYS A 334 10.10 38.71 4.16
C LYS A 334 11.11 39.71 3.59
N ASP A 335 12.31 39.74 4.16
CA ASP A 335 13.36 40.68 3.76
C ASP A 335 14.23 40.18 2.59
N ALA A 336 14.14 38.89 2.26
CA ALA A 336 14.96 38.29 1.23
C ALA A 336 14.71 38.99 -0.12
N THR A 337 15.78 39.28 -0.85
CA THR A 337 15.68 39.77 -2.23
C THR A 337 15.60 38.61 -3.23
N HIS A 338 16.10 37.44 -2.81
CA HIS A 338 16.18 36.22 -3.60
C HIS A 338 15.83 35.02 -2.72
N ILE A 339 14.90 34.19 -3.18
CA ILE A 339 14.56 32.91 -2.54
C ILE A 339 14.88 31.77 -3.49
N ILE A 340 15.66 30.79 -3.05
CA ILE A 340 15.96 29.59 -3.81
C ILE A 340 15.41 28.39 -3.06
N ILE A 341 14.50 27.67 -3.71
CA ILE A 341 13.84 26.49 -3.17
C ILE A 341 14.53 25.26 -3.76
N GLY A 342 15.10 24.45 -2.89
CA GLY A 342 15.65 23.13 -3.19
C GLY A 342 14.68 22.06 -2.73
N ALA A 343 14.15 21.23 -3.63
CA ALA A 343 13.19 20.18 -3.26
C ALA A 343 13.64 18.78 -3.73
N GLY A 344 13.55 17.82 -2.81
CA GLY A 344 13.77 16.39 -3.05
C GLY A 344 12.51 15.56 -2.78
N ALA A 345 12.65 14.23 -2.84
CA ALA A 345 11.51 13.31 -2.77
C ALA A 345 10.67 13.45 -1.50
N GLY A 346 11.26 13.91 -0.38
CA GLY A 346 10.53 14.11 0.87
C GLY A 346 9.40 15.15 0.75
N LEU A 347 9.53 16.16 -0.12
CA LEU A 347 8.44 17.12 -0.34
C LEU A 347 7.27 16.49 -1.13
N SER A 348 7.55 15.52 -2.00
CA SER A 348 6.53 14.78 -2.74
C SER A 348 5.81 13.78 -1.84
N VAL A 349 6.55 13.11 -0.92
CA VAL A 349 5.98 12.25 0.13
C VAL A 349 4.96 13.02 0.97
N ASP A 350 5.28 14.26 1.32
CA ASP A 350 4.39 15.15 2.08
C ASP A 350 3.11 15.55 1.33
N ALA A 351 3.12 15.42 0.00
CA ALA A 351 1.98 15.58 -0.87
C ALA A 351 1.34 14.23 -1.24
N GLY A 352 1.58 13.16 -0.47
CA GLY A 352 0.97 11.84 -0.69
C GLY A 352 1.62 10.99 -1.80
N LEU A 353 2.69 11.50 -2.45
CA LEU A 353 3.44 10.75 -3.47
C LEU A 353 4.70 10.16 -2.86
N SER A 354 4.54 9.02 -2.16
CA SER A 354 5.65 8.25 -1.60
C SER A 354 6.00 7.05 -2.46
N PHE A 355 7.27 6.95 -2.86
CA PHE A 355 7.80 5.77 -3.54
C PHE A 355 7.91 4.54 -2.63
N MET A 356 7.91 4.74 -1.31
CA MET A 356 8.03 3.68 -0.31
C MET A 356 6.68 3.17 0.19
N ASP A 357 5.57 3.75 -0.26
CA ASP A 357 4.24 3.39 0.21
C ASP A 357 3.82 2.03 -0.37
N THR A 358 3.98 0.99 0.45
CA THR A 358 3.67 -0.40 0.11
C THR A 358 2.16 -0.64 0.02
N LYS A 359 1.35 0.15 0.73
CA LYS A 359 -0.11 0.10 0.66
C LYS A 359 -0.62 0.64 -0.65
N LEU A 360 -0.15 1.82 -1.02
CA LEU A 360 -0.40 2.39 -2.32
C LEU A 360 0.10 1.48 -3.45
N PHE A 361 1.31 0.92 -3.30
CA PHE A 361 1.82 -0.04 -4.26
C PHE A 361 0.92 -1.26 -4.39
N SER A 362 0.28 -1.71 -3.31
CA SER A 362 -0.61 -2.87 -3.36
C SER A 362 -1.91 -2.63 -4.14
N GLU A 363 -2.28 -1.38 -4.40
CA GLU A 363 -3.38 -1.04 -5.31
C GLU A 363 -2.98 -1.07 -6.80
N MET A 364 -1.69 -1.00 -7.12
CA MET A 364 -1.17 -0.85 -8.49
C MET A 364 -0.18 -1.93 -8.93
N GLY A 365 0.46 -2.63 -8.00
CA GLY A 365 1.64 -3.46 -8.21
C GLY A 365 1.32 -4.87 -8.71
N TYR A 366 0.22 -5.01 -9.44
CA TYR A 366 -0.39 -6.28 -9.80
C TYR A 366 0.58 -7.32 -10.35
N PRO A 367 1.30 -7.04 -11.43
CA PRO A 367 2.23 -8.00 -11.99
C PRO A 367 3.59 -7.95 -11.29
N LEU A 368 3.83 -6.96 -10.45
CA LEU A 368 5.15 -6.69 -9.89
C LEU A 368 5.45 -7.48 -8.62
N PHE A 369 4.43 -7.91 -7.91
CA PHE A 369 4.60 -8.81 -6.77
C PHE A 369 5.27 -10.13 -7.15
N GLU A 370 5.12 -10.61 -8.39
CA GLU A 370 5.83 -11.79 -8.87
C GLU A 370 7.36 -11.61 -8.87
N TYR A 371 7.83 -10.37 -9.02
CA TYR A 371 9.26 -10.01 -8.96
C TYR A 371 9.74 -9.72 -7.53
N GLY A 372 8.87 -9.80 -6.52
CA GLY A 372 9.23 -9.43 -5.13
C GLY A 372 9.28 -7.95 -4.87
N ILE A 373 8.78 -7.16 -5.81
CA ILE A 373 8.67 -5.73 -5.67
C ILE A 373 7.40 -5.46 -4.85
N ASN A 374 7.54 -4.74 -3.74
CA ASN A 374 6.47 -4.35 -2.84
C ASN A 374 6.34 -2.84 -2.66
N SER A 375 7.20 -2.05 -3.29
CA SER A 375 7.15 -0.59 -3.30
C SER A 375 7.60 -0.04 -4.66
N LEU A 376 7.14 1.16 -5.01
CA LEU A 376 7.58 1.85 -6.22
C LEU A 376 9.09 2.15 -6.20
N TYR A 377 9.69 2.34 -5.03
CA TYR A 377 11.13 2.59 -4.93
C TYR A 377 11.97 1.44 -5.48
N GLN A 378 11.57 0.20 -5.23
CA GLN A 378 12.26 -1.00 -5.72
C GLN A 378 12.18 -1.16 -7.24
N THR A 379 11.26 -0.45 -7.90
CA THR A 379 11.17 -0.45 -9.37
C THR A 379 12.17 0.50 -10.04
N MET A 380 12.82 1.38 -9.27
CA MET A 380 13.81 2.31 -9.82
C MET A 380 15.03 1.54 -10.33
N GLY A 381 15.26 1.57 -11.65
CA GLY A 381 16.33 0.80 -12.30
C GLY A 381 16.03 -0.70 -12.44
N PHE A 382 14.78 -1.12 -12.25
CA PHE A 382 14.37 -2.50 -12.51
C PHE A 382 14.30 -2.75 -14.03
N GLU A 383 15.04 -3.75 -14.51
CA GLU A 383 15.13 -4.11 -15.94
C GLU A 383 14.69 -5.56 -16.24
N ASP A 384 14.49 -6.39 -15.21
CA ASP A 384 14.23 -7.84 -15.34
C ASP A 384 12.78 -8.18 -15.70
N PHE A 385 12.11 -7.32 -16.46
CA PHE A 385 10.76 -7.61 -16.98
C PHE A 385 10.78 -8.85 -17.89
N LYS A 386 9.72 -9.67 -17.81
CA LYS A 386 9.55 -10.86 -18.68
C LYS A 386 9.58 -10.51 -20.16
N THR A 387 9.02 -9.35 -20.53
CA THR A 387 8.91 -8.86 -21.91
C THR A 387 9.07 -7.35 -21.96
N GLU A 388 9.50 -6.83 -23.11
CA GLU A 388 9.53 -5.38 -23.36
C GLU A 388 8.11 -4.78 -23.34
N ASN A 389 7.11 -5.56 -23.77
CA ASN A 389 5.70 -5.20 -23.75
C ASN A 389 5.22 -4.92 -22.31
N GLN A 390 5.47 -5.86 -21.40
CA GLN A 390 5.16 -5.68 -19.98
C GLN A 390 5.85 -4.45 -19.39
N LYS A 391 7.12 -4.22 -19.72
CA LYS A 391 7.88 -3.05 -19.28
C LYS A 391 7.21 -1.74 -19.67
N TRP A 392 6.68 -1.64 -20.90
CA TRP A 392 5.96 -0.44 -21.33
C TRP A 392 4.61 -0.24 -20.64
N GLY A 393 3.87 -1.32 -20.38
CA GLY A 393 2.68 -1.25 -19.54
C GLY A 393 3.02 -0.73 -18.13
N PHE A 394 4.09 -1.24 -17.54
CA PHE A 394 4.59 -0.75 -16.26
C PHE A 394 5.01 0.73 -16.31
N TYR A 395 5.81 1.14 -17.30
CA TYR A 395 6.23 2.53 -17.46
C TYR A 395 5.04 3.48 -17.59
N ALA A 396 3.97 3.07 -18.29
CA ALA A 396 2.76 3.86 -18.38
C ALA A 396 2.07 4.01 -17.02
N VAL A 397 1.88 2.91 -16.27
CA VAL A 397 1.30 2.95 -14.91
C VAL A 397 2.12 3.83 -13.98
N MET A 398 3.45 3.69 -13.99
CA MET A 398 4.35 4.50 -13.16
C MET A 398 4.27 5.99 -13.53
N ALA A 399 4.35 6.33 -14.81
CA ALA A 399 4.27 7.73 -15.24
C ALA A 399 2.91 8.34 -14.93
N ASP A 400 1.82 7.57 -15.12
CA ASP A 400 0.48 8.00 -14.74
C ASP A 400 0.42 8.30 -13.25
N TYR A 401 0.88 7.36 -12.41
CA TYR A 401 0.90 7.52 -10.97
C TYR A 401 1.69 8.74 -10.52
N MET A 402 2.94 8.84 -10.98
CA MET A 402 3.87 9.86 -10.51
C MET A 402 3.53 11.26 -11.01
N ARG A 403 2.88 11.37 -12.17
CA ARG A 403 2.74 12.65 -12.85
C ARG A 403 1.30 13.08 -13.13
N TYR A 404 0.42 12.15 -13.47
CA TYR A 404 -0.91 12.48 -14.01
C TYR A 404 -2.06 12.14 -13.06
N LYS A 405 -1.92 11.12 -12.20
CA LYS A 405 -2.94 10.70 -11.24
C LYS A 405 -3.34 11.90 -10.39
N GLU A 406 -4.64 12.12 -10.27
CA GLU A 406 -5.18 13.14 -9.38
C GLU A 406 -4.82 12.78 -7.94
N VAL A 407 -3.90 13.55 -7.40
CA VAL A 407 -3.60 13.58 -5.97
C VAL A 407 -4.77 14.35 -5.34
N SER A 408 -5.31 13.92 -4.20
CA SER A 408 -6.53 14.54 -3.65
C SER A 408 -6.35 16.05 -3.44
N GLU A 409 -7.44 16.84 -3.47
CA GLU A 409 -7.35 18.31 -3.27
C GLU A 409 -6.62 18.71 -1.98
N HIS A 410 -6.66 17.85 -0.95
CA HIS A 410 -6.01 18.07 0.35
C HIS A 410 -4.50 17.82 0.33
N GLU A 411 -3.98 17.13 -0.68
CA GLU A 411 -2.56 16.79 -0.82
C GLU A 411 -1.77 17.84 -1.63
N PHE A 412 -2.43 18.58 -2.52
CA PHE A 412 -1.85 19.75 -3.23
C PHE A 412 -1.64 20.99 -2.36
N ASP A 413 -2.17 20.97 -1.14
CA ASP A 413 -2.24 22.13 -0.26
C ASP A 413 -0.84 22.67 0.09
N THR A 414 0.14 21.81 0.34
CA THR A 414 1.52 22.21 0.71
C THR A 414 2.19 23.08 -0.37
N TYR A 415 2.19 22.61 -1.62
CA TYR A 415 2.84 23.33 -2.72
C TYR A 415 2.13 24.65 -3.04
N LYS A 416 0.79 24.65 -3.00
CA LYS A 416 -0.04 25.84 -3.24
C LYS A 416 0.13 26.88 -2.15
N LYS A 417 0.09 26.48 -0.87
CA LYS A 417 0.35 27.38 0.28
C LYS A 417 1.72 28.03 0.20
N LEU A 418 2.75 27.26 -0.14
CA LEU A 418 4.10 27.82 -0.34
C LEU A 418 4.11 28.83 -1.50
N LEU A 419 3.48 28.51 -2.63
CA LEU A 419 3.39 29.41 -3.78
C LEU A 419 2.66 30.71 -3.44
N ASP A 420 1.58 30.64 -2.68
CA ASP A 420 0.79 31.79 -2.27
C ASP A 420 1.58 32.70 -1.31
N LEU A 421 2.36 32.13 -0.39
CA LEU A 421 3.30 32.91 0.44
C LEU A 421 4.35 33.62 -0.40
N LEU A 422 4.95 32.94 -1.38
CA LEU A 422 5.91 33.54 -2.31
C LEU A 422 5.24 34.66 -3.11
N LYS A 423 4.05 34.45 -3.66
CA LYS A 423 3.33 35.49 -4.42
C LYS A 423 3.00 36.72 -3.57
N LYS A 424 2.63 36.52 -2.29
CA LYS A 424 2.26 37.60 -1.35
C LYS A 424 3.47 38.39 -0.86
N TYR A 425 4.55 37.71 -0.48
CA TYR A 425 5.68 38.33 0.22
C TYR A 425 6.94 38.45 -0.63
N ASN A 426 7.17 37.57 -1.62
CA ASN A 426 8.40 37.56 -2.38
C ASN A 426 8.29 36.87 -3.76
N LYS A 427 8.00 37.66 -4.80
CA LYS A 427 7.87 37.17 -6.19
C LYS A 427 9.21 36.79 -6.82
N ASN A 428 10.33 37.13 -6.17
CA ASN A 428 11.68 36.80 -6.61
C ASN A 428 12.08 35.48 -5.98
N TYR A 429 11.62 34.39 -6.58
CA TYR A 429 12.01 33.04 -6.23
C TYR A 429 12.51 32.27 -7.44
N PHE A 430 13.27 31.21 -7.19
CA PHE A 430 13.63 30.19 -8.18
C PHE A 430 13.57 28.80 -7.53
N VAL A 431 13.06 27.82 -8.27
CA VAL A 431 12.97 26.42 -7.82
C VAL A 431 14.07 25.61 -8.49
N LYS A 432 14.79 24.81 -7.70
CA LYS A 432 15.64 23.73 -8.16
C LYS A 432 15.17 22.43 -7.52
N THR A 433 14.90 21.40 -8.32
CA THR A 433 14.44 20.12 -7.80
C THR A 433 15.15 18.94 -8.46
N THR A 434 15.21 17.82 -7.74
CA THR A 434 15.59 16.51 -8.29
C THR A 434 14.38 15.63 -8.57
N ASN A 435 13.17 16.11 -8.29
CA ASN A 435 11.94 15.35 -8.45
C ASN A 435 11.48 15.39 -9.90
N VAL A 436 10.84 14.31 -10.35
CA VAL A 436 10.44 14.08 -11.74
C VAL A 436 8.91 13.90 -11.88
N ASP A 437 8.16 14.31 -10.86
CA ASP A 437 6.71 14.10 -10.66
C ASP A 437 5.80 15.22 -11.22
N GLY A 438 6.36 16.38 -11.54
CA GLY A 438 5.59 17.52 -12.05
C GLY A 438 4.72 18.24 -11.01
N LEU A 439 4.87 17.99 -9.70
CA LEU A 439 4.04 18.62 -8.66
C LEU A 439 4.14 20.16 -8.65
N PHE A 440 5.32 20.72 -8.94
CA PHE A 440 5.48 22.18 -9.08
C PHE A 440 4.69 22.76 -10.25
N GLU A 441 4.77 22.13 -11.43
CA GLU A 441 4.02 22.54 -12.63
C GLU A 441 2.50 22.48 -12.35
N ARG A 442 2.04 21.35 -11.79
CA ARG A 442 0.62 21.12 -11.45
C ARG A 442 0.10 22.05 -10.37
N SER A 443 0.97 22.54 -9.50
CA SER A 443 0.62 23.52 -8.45
C SER A 443 0.67 24.98 -8.95
N GLY A 444 1.00 25.21 -10.21
CA GLY A 444 0.96 26.54 -10.85
C GLY A 444 2.21 27.39 -10.65
N TYR A 445 3.37 26.78 -10.37
CA TYR A 445 4.65 27.49 -10.35
C TYR A 445 5.03 27.96 -11.76
N ASP A 446 5.74 29.09 -11.83
CA ASP A 446 6.24 29.61 -13.10
C ASP A 446 7.45 28.79 -13.57
N MET A 447 7.27 28.06 -14.67
CA MET A 447 8.32 27.18 -15.20
C MET A 447 9.52 27.95 -15.79
N ASN A 448 9.42 29.28 -15.97
CA ASN A 448 10.58 30.12 -16.28
C ASN A 448 11.43 30.44 -15.03
N LYS A 449 11.00 29.99 -13.85
CA LYS A 449 11.70 30.08 -12.57
C LYS A 449 11.97 28.69 -11.98
N PHE A 450 12.15 27.70 -12.85
CA PHE A 450 12.27 26.30 -12.48
C PHE A 450 13.46 25.64 -13.18
N PHE A 451 14.22 24.84 -12.44
CA PHE A 451 15.32 24.05 -12.98
C PHE A 451 15.33 22.64 -12.39
N ASN A 452 15.28 21.63 -13.26
CA ASN A 452 15.35 20.23 -12.89
C ASN A 452 16.33 19.50 -13.83
N PRO A 453 17.48 19.01 -13.35
CA PRO A 453 18.45 18.29 -14.18
C PRO A 453 18.24 16.77 -14.26
N GLN A 454 17.22 16.21 -13.58
CA GLN A 454 17.03 14.76 -13.39
C GLN A 454 16.07 14.11 -14.41
N GLY A 455 15.43 14.89 -15.26
CA GLY A 455 14.43 14.37 -16.20
C GLY A 455 13.00 14.61 -15.73
N ASP A 456 12.05 13.95 -16.38
CA ASP A 456 10.63 14.11 -16.07
C ASP A 456 9.82 12.92 -16.62
N PHE A 457 8.91 12.33 -15.83
CA PHE A 457 7.97 11.30 -16.29
C PHE A 457 7.05 11.79 -17.44
N LYS A 458 7.03 13.10 -17.73
CA LYS A 458 6.38 13.68 -18.91
C LYS A 458 6.90 13.12 -20.21
N TYR A 459 8.18 12.74 -20.23
CA TYR A 459 8.93 12.54 -21.46
C TYR A 459 9.50 11.13 -21.59
N ILE A 460 9.59 10.70 -22.84
CA ILE A 460 10.38 9.55 -23.28
C ILE A 460 11.46 10.03 -24.25
N GLN A 461 12.51 9.24 -24.39
CA GLN A 461 13.65 9.49 -25.28
C GLN A 461 14.02 8.24 -26.07
N CYS A 462 14.86 8.40 -27.09
CA CYS A 462 15.49 7.26 -27.76
C CYS A 462 16.43 6.53 -26.77
N SER A 463 16.38 5.20 -26.72
CA SER A 463 17.21 4.39 -25.81
C SER A 463 18.70 4.48 -26.16
N THR A 464 19.02 4.63 -27.45
CA THR A 464 20.35 5.01 -27.93
C THR A 464 20.25 6.38 -28.60
N PRO A 465 20.46 7.50 -27.88
CA PRO A 465 20.13 8.84 -28.37
C PRO A 465 20.75 9.17 -29.73
N CYS A 466 19.94 9.09 -30.79
CA CYS A 466 20.35 9.54 -32.13
C CYS A 466 20.23 11.06 -32.30
N THR A 467 19.44 11.70 -31.43
CA THR A 467 19.30 13.16 -31.30
C THR A 467 19.20 13.53 -29.81
N GLN A 468 19.23 14.82 -29.51
CA GLN A 468 19.00 15.36 -28.16
C GLN A 468 17.54 15.81 -27.97
N ASP A 469 16.61 15.10 -28.63
CA ASP A 469 15.17 15.37 -28.57
C ASP A 469 14.48 14.45 -27.55
N VAL A 470 13.44 14.97 -26.93
CA VAL A 470 12.53 14.22 -26.05
C VAL A 470 11.10 14.32 -26.58
N TYR A 471 10.25 13.36 -26.23
CA TYR A 471 8.88 13.24 -26.75
C TYR A 471 7.89 13.11 -25.61
N LEU A 472 6.70 13.71 -25.74
CA LEU A 472 5.64 13.57 -24.74
C LEU A 472 5.21 12.11 -24.63
N PHE A 473 5.16 11.60 -23.41
CA PHE A 473 4.78 10.21 -23.16
C PHE A 473 3.26 10.00 -23.19
N LYS A 474 2.48 11.00 -22.77
CA LYS A 474 1.02 10.91 -22.59
C LYS A 474 0.26 10.27 -23.77
N PRO A 475 0.50 10.64 -25.05
CA PRO A 475 -0.20 10.00 -26.17
C PRO A 475 0.08 8.49 -26.30
N TYR A 476 1.29 8.05 -25.95
CA TYR A 476 1.64 6.63 -25.94
C TYR A 476 1.03 5.91 -24.73
N MET A 477 1.01 6.57 -23.57
CA MET A 477 0.36 6.05 -22.37
C MET A 477 -1.12 5.77 -22.61
N ASP A 478 -1.84 6.71 -23.23
CA ASP A 478 -3.27 6.56 -23.49
C ASP A 478 -3.53 5.34 -24.40
N LYS A 479 -2.72 5.16 -25.45
CA LYS A 479 -2.77 3.96 -26.30
C LYS A 479 -2.44 2.66 -25.55
N ILE A 480 -1.41 2.69 -24.71
CA ILE A 480 -1.03 1.55 -23.87
C ILE A 480 -2.22 1.15 -22.99
N PHE A 481 -2.80 2.11 -22.29
CA PHE A 481 -3.90 1.89 -21.36
C PHE A 481 -5.18 1.38 -22.01
N GLU A 482 -5.45 1.72 -23.26
CA GLU A 482 -6.58 1.17 -24.03
C GLU A 482 -6.40 -0.32 -24.37
N ASN A 483 -5.16 -0.82 -24.41
CA ASN A 483 -4.82 -2.15 -24.93
C ASN A 483 -4.10 -3.05 -23.91
N MET A 484 -3.81 -2.53 -22.71
CA MET A 484 -3.04 -3.23 -21.69
C MET A 484 -3.90 -4.25 -20.96
N ASN A 485 -3.34 -5.44 -20.73
CA ASN A 485 -3.89 -6.37 -19.76
C ASN A 485 -3.55 -5.86 -18.33
N PRO A 486 -4.53 -5.47 -17.50
CA PRO A 486 -4.27 -4.90 -16.19
C PRO A 486 -3.62 -5.91 -15.22
N LEU A 487 -3.79 -7.21 -15.48
CA LEU A 487 -3.23 -8.30 -14.67
C LEU A 487 -1.79 -8.67 -15.03
N THR A 488 -1.28 -8.26 -16.17
CA THR A 488 0.08 -8.63 -16.56
C THR A 488 0.92 -7.44 -16.97
N PHE A 489 0.29 -6.28 -17.18
CA PHE A 489 0.84 -5.12 -17.88
C PHE A 489 1.31 -5.41 -19.30
N GLU A 490 0.97 -6.58 -19.85
CA GLU A 490 1.27 -6.91 -21.24
C GLU A 490 0.43 -6.04 -22.17
N VAL A 491 1.07 -5.55 -23.23
CA VAL A 491 0.45 -4.73 -24.29
C VAL A 491 0.83 -5.31 -25.65
N PRO A 492 0.03 -5.08 -26.72
CA PRO A 492 0.44 -5.46 -28.08
C PRO A 492 1.69 -4.71 -28.55
N ASP A 493 2.50 -5.32 -29.42
CA ASP A 493 3.71 -4.71 -30.01
C ASP A 493 3.46 -3.35 -30.65
N SER A 494 2.26 -3.16 -31.21
CA SER A 494 1.85 -1.90 -31.83
C SER A 494 1.78 -0.72 -30.84
N CYS A 495 1.74 -0.98 -29.53
CA CYS A 495 1.72 0.03 -28.48
C CYS A 495 3.14 0.45 -28.03
N ILE A 496 4.17 -0.31 -28.38
CA ILE A 496 5.55 -0.04 -27.98
C ILE A 496 6.08 1.19 -28.74
N PRO A 497 6.49 2.27 -28.04
CA PRO A 497 7.04 3.45 -28.69
C PRO A 497 8.38 3.14 -29.40
N LYS A 498 8.50 3.61 -30.64
CA LYS A 498 9.74 3.61 -31.41
C LYS A 498 10.18 5.04 -31.71
N CYS A 499 11.49 5.25 -31.77
CA CYS A 499 12.07 6.55 -32.06
C CYS A 499 11.64 7.03 -33.46
N PRO A 500 11.01 8.20 -33.59
CA PRO A 500 10.54 8.69 -34.88
C PRO A 500 11.67 9.14 -35.82
N LYS A 501 12.92 9.17 -35.35
CA LYS A 501 14.10 9.54 -36.15
C LYS A 501 14.86 8.34 -36.68
N CYS A 502 15.08 7.32 -35.87
CA CYS A 502 15.93 6.16 -36.23
C CYS A 502 15.25 4.80 -36.11
N GLY A 503 13.99 4.75 -35.64
CA GLY A 503 13.22 3.51 -35.49
C GLY A 503 13.62 2.61 -34.31
N LYS A 504 14.66 2.96 -33.56
CA LYS A 504 15.10 2.21 -32.35
C LYS A 504 14.11 2.32 -31.19
N GLU A 505 14.34 1.51 -30.17
CA GLU A 505 13.58 1.49 -28.92
C GLU A 505 13.61 2.86 -28.23
N MET A 506 12.56 3.12 -27.46
CA MET A 506 12.47 4.28 -26.59
C MET A 506 12.76 3.87 -25.14
N THR A 507 12.92 4.84 -24.25
CA THR A 507 12.98 4.65 -22.79
C THR A 507 12.42 5.89 -22.10
N GLN A 508 12.16 5.83 -20.79
CA GLN A 508 11.79 7.00 -19.99
C GLN A 508 12.94 8.02 -19.96
N ASN A 509 12.63 9.31 -20.03
CA ASN A 509 13.64 10.37 -19.94
C ASN A 509 13.90 10.74 -18.48
N LEU A 510 14.55 9.81 -17.77
CA LEU A 510 15.00 9.95 -16.38
C LEU A 510 16.51 9.74 -16.34
N ARG A 511 17.22 10.50 -15.52
CA ARG A 511 18.69 10.39 -15.45
C ARG A 511 19.09 9.13 -14.68
N SER A 512 19.53 8.11 -15.40
CA SER A 512 20.06 6.85 -14.86
C SER A 512 21.48 6.53 -15.32
N ASP A 513 21.89 7.05 -16.48
CA ASP A 513 23.15 6.69 -17.15
C ASP A 513 23.67 7.82 -18.06
N GLU A 514 24.71 7.51 -18.84
CA GLU A 514 25.33 8.42 -19.81
C GLU A 514 24.48 8.62 -21.10
N LEU A 515 23.45 7.81 -21.31
CA LEU A 515 22.54 7.89 -22.45
C LEU A 515 21.35 8.83 -22.18
N PHE A 516 21.27 9.45 -21.01
CA PHE A 516 20.24 10.43 -20.69
C PHE A 516 20.28 11.66 -21.61
N VAL A 517 19.15 11.96 -22.28
CA VAL A 517 19.00 13.18 -23.09
C VAL A 517 18.73 14.37 -22.17
N GLU A 518 19.78 15.14 -21.89
CA GLU A 518 19.72 16.23 -20.91
C GLU A 518 19.40 17.61 -21.49
N LYS A 519 19.63 17.82 -22.79
CA LYS A 519 19.54 19.17 -23.40
C LYS A 519 18.25 19.93 -23.06
N PRO A 520 17.04 19.32 -23.09
CA PRO A 520 15.80 20.02 -22.73
C PRO A 520 15.76 20.48 -21.27
N HIS A 521 16.42 19.73 -20.37
CA HIS A 521 16.45 19.98 -18.93
C HIS A 521 17.49 21.01 -18.51
N MET A 522 18.50 21.25 -19.37
CA MET A 522 19.59 22.18 -19.10
C MET A 522 19.35 23.60 -19.60
N VAL A 523 18.24 23.86 -20.32
CA VAL A 523 17.89 25.19 -20.85
C VAL A 523 17.87 26.26 -19.76
N MET A 524 17.33 25.92 -18.58
CA MET A 524 17.21 26.85 -17.46
C MET A 524 18.46 26.93 -16.57
N ALA A 525 19.49 26.11 -16.80
CA ALA A 525 20.69 26.10 -15.97
C ALA A 525 21.43 27.45 -15.96
N PRO A 526 21.68 28.14 -17.10
CA PRO A 526 22.35 29.44 -17.09
C PRO A 526 21.53 30.53 -16.39
N VAL A 527 20.21 30.50 -16.53
CA VAL A 527 19.29 31.45 -15.89
C VAL A 527 19.32 31.26 -14.38
N PHE A 528 19.23 30.01 -13.92
CA PHE A 528 19.33 29.65 -12.52
C PHE A 528 20.67 30.07 -11.91
N THR A 529 21.78 29.75 -12.57
CA THR A 529 23.13 30.12 -12.10
C THR A 529 23.26 31.64 -11.96
N LYS A 530 22.85 32.40 -12.97
CA LYS A 530 22.89 33.86 -12.93
C LYS A 530 22.04 34.44 -11.79
N TYR A 531 20.87 33.86 -11.54
CA TYR A 531 19.98 34.28 -10.46
C TYR A 531 20.63 34.06 -9.07
N VAL A 532 21.28 32.91 -8.87
CA VAL A 532 22.01 32.60 -7.64
C VAL A 532 23.21 33.54 -7.44
N GLU A 533 24.02 33.74 -8.49
CA GLU A 533 25.21 34.59 -8.45
C GLU A 533 24.86 36.06 -8.15
N ASP A 534 23.81 36.59 -8.79
CA ASP A 534 23.33 37.95 -8.52
C ASP A 534 22.88 38.10 -7.07
N GLY A 535 22.10 37.14 -6.56
CA GLY A 535 21.68 37.11 -5.17
C GLY A 535 22.85 37.10 -4.20
N ILE A 536 23.83 36.21 -4.41
CA ILE A 536 25.02 36.09 -3.55
C ILE A 536 25.84 37.39 -3.52
N LYS A 537 25.97 38.05 -4.68
CA LYS A 537 26.80 39.25 -4.83
C LYS A 537 26.12 40.51 -4.30
N ASN A 538 24.83 40.68 -4.62
CA ASN A 538 24.12 41.95 -4.50
C ASN A 538 22.92 41.91 -3.54
N GLY A 539 22.52 40.73 -3.06
CA GLY A 539 21.24 40.53 -2.39
C GLY A 539 21.32 39.98 -0.96
N LYS A 540 20.11 39.81 -0.39
CA LYS A 540 19.80 38.96 0.76
C LYS A 540 19.16 37.66 0.23
N VAL A 541 19.79 36.52 0.48
CA VAL A 541 19.44 35.25 -0.17
C VAL A 541 19.00 34.21 0.86
N LEU A 542 17.80 33.66 0.64
CA LEU A 542 17.29 32.55 1.43
C LEU A 542 17.31 31.26 0.60
N PHE A 543 18.08 30.28 1.04
CA PHE A 543 18.06 28.92 0.52
C PHE A 543 17.14 28.08 1.41
N ILE A 544 16.10 27.47 0.85
CA ILE A 544 15.18 26.59 1.58
C ILE A 544 15.26 25.19 0.98
N GLU A 545 15.68 24.21 1.77
CA GLU A 545 15.83 22.81 1.38
C GLU A 545 14.68 21.97 1.99
N PHE A 546 13.82 21.41 1.14
CA PHE A 546 12.71 20.53 1.52
C PHE A 546 13.00 19.08 1.14
N GLY A 547 13.13 18.21 2.14
CA GLY A 547 13.12 16.76 1.93
C GLY A 547 14.20 16.23 0.98
N VAL A 548 15.34 16.91 0.88
CA VAL A 548 16.47 16.49 0.04
C VAL A 548 17.29 15.46 0.80
N GLY A 549 17.36 14.24 0.27
CA GLY A 549 18.09 13.11 0.86
C GLY A 549 19.58 13.04 0.48
N GLY A 550 20.19 11.89 0.79
CA GLY A 550 21.60 11.60 0.53
C GLY A 550 21.94 11.00 -0.84
N ASN A 551 20.95 10.69 -1.68
CA ASN A 551 21.16 9.97 -2.94
C ASN A 551 21.90 10.80 -3.99
N THR A 552 21.52 12.08 -4.16
CA THR A 552 22.09 12.96 -5.18
C THR A 552 22.46 14.34 -4.62
N PRO A 553 23.32 14.39 -3.57
CA PRO A 553 23.59 15.59 -2.78
C PRO A 553 24.28 16.71 -3.60
N ILE A 554 24.93 16.35 -4.70
CA ILE A 554 25.62 17.26 -5.62
C ILE A 554 24.67 18.26 -6.31
N HIS A 555 23.38 17.97 -6.40
CA HIS A 555 22.44 18.84 -7.10
C HIS A 555 21.92 19.98 -6.22
N ILE A 556 21.67 19.74 -4.93
CA ILE A 556 21.02 20.73 -4.06
C ILE A 556 21.81 20.94 -2.78
N ARG A 557 22.04 19.90 -1.97
CA ARG A 557 22.67 20.03 -0.64
C ARG A 557 24.02 20.72 -0.69
N ILE A 558 24.96 20.14 -1.45
CA ILE A 558 26.34 20.63 -1.53
C ILE A 558 26.39 22.04 -2.13
N PRO A 559 25.71 22.34 -3.26
CA PRO A 559 25.68 23.70 -3.79
C PRO A 559 25.08 24.74 -2.82
N PHE A 560 23.95 24.45 -2.17
CA PHE A 560 23.30 25.39 -1.27
C PHE A 560 24.17 25.71 -0.05
N GLU A 561 24.83 24.70 0.51
CA GLU A 561 25.81 24.87 1.56
C GLU A 561 26.96 25.78 1.13
N ASN A 562 27.58 25.49 -0.02
CA ASN A 562 28.69 26.29 -0.55
C ASN A 562 28.28 27.74 -0.85
N TRP A 563 27.12 27.96 -1.46
CA TRP A 563 26.61 29.30 -1.76
C TRP A 563 26.25 30.09 -0.50
N THR A 564 25.75 29.40 0.54
CA THR A 564 25.50 30.02 1.83
C THR A 564 26.80 30.50 2.48
N ILE A 565 27.90 29.75 2.34
CA ILE A 565 29.22 30.17 2.83
C ILE A 565 29.74 31.39 2.05
N GLN A 566 29.59 31.38 0.73
CA GLN A 566 30.12 32.43 -0.16
C GLN A 566 29.42 33.79 0.01
N GLY A 567 28.09 33.80 0.15
CA GLY A 567 27.35 35.07 0.24
C GLY A 567 27.45 35.74 1.60
N LYS A 568 27.47 37.07 1.61
CA LYS A 568 27.55 37.86 2.86
C LYS A 568 26.26 37.78 3.68
N ASN A 569 25.11 37.91 3.01
CA ASN A 569 23.78 37.97 3.62
C ASN A 569 22.90 36.79 3.17
N THR A 570 23.34 35.60 3.53
CA THR A 570 22.74 34.31 3.14
C THR A 570 22.22 33.56 4.36
N MET A 571 21.16 32.80 4.17
CA MET A 571 20.64 31.86 5.16
C MET A 571 20.21 30.56 4.47
N LEU A 572 20.60 29.43 5.04
CA LEU A 572 20.14 28.10 4.65
C LEU A 572 19.16 27.58 5.70
N VAL A 573 17.97 27.19 5.25
CA VAL A 573 16.95 26.53 6.05
C VAL A 573 16.77 25.12 5.52
N ARG A 574 16.98 24.12 6.37
CA ARG A 574 16.80 22.71 6.01
C ARG A 574 15.61 22.11 6.75
N ILE A 575 14.70 21.52 6.00
CA ILE A 575 13.51 20.83 6.49
C ILE A 575 13.62 19.37 6.07
N ASN A 576 13.85 18.50 7.05
CA ASN A 576 14.00 17.06 6.82
C ASN A 576 13.66 16.29 8.10
N LEU A 577 13.15 15.07 7.98
CA LEU A 577 12.89 14.19 9.13
C LEU A 577 14.19 13.66 9.73
N ASP A 578 15.16 13.34 8.87
CA ASP A 578 16.44 12.82 9.31
C ASP A 578 17.35 13.95 9.82
N LYS A 579 18.14 13.63 10.85
CA LYS A 579 19.26 14.47 11.29
C LYS A 579 20.37 14.44 10.23
N SER A 580 20.19 15.18 9.15
CA SER A 580 21.20 15.31 8.12
C SER A 580 22.38 16.15 8.60
N PHE A 581 23.59 15.63 8.42
CA PHE A 581 24.82 16.37 8.67
C PHE A 581 25.02 17.48 7.63
N LEU A 582 25.63 18.58 8.05
CA LEU A 582 26.24 19.54 7.14
C LEU A 582 27.55 18.92 6.62
N GLN A 583 27.76 18.97 5.32
CA GLN A 583 29.02 18.49 4.73
C GLN A 583 30.11 19.57 4.77
N SER A 584 29.71 20.82 4.97
CA SER A 584 30.58 22.00 4.99
C SER A 584 30.45 22.80 6.30
N LYS A 585 31.40 23.73 6.53
CA LYS A 585 31.46 24.57 7.74
C LYS A 585 30.50 25.78 7.67
N VAL A 586 29.22 25.56 7.37
CA VAL A 586 28.21 26.63 7.49
C VAL A 586 28.10 27.05 8.95
N THR A 587 28.24 28.34 9.24
CA THR A 587 28.13 28.85 10.62
C THR A 587 26.70 28.72 11.14
N HIS A 588 26.53 28.43 12.44
CA HIS A 588 25.21 28.33 13.06
C HIS A 588 24.33 29.58 12.86
N THR A 589 24.93 30.76 12.70
CA THR A 589 24.21 32.01 12.43
C THR A 589 23.53 32.05 11.06
N LYS A 590 24.04 31.32 10.06
CA LYS A 590 23.50 31.28 8.69
C LYS A 590 22.67 30.03 8.41
N TYR A 591 22.43 29.20 9.43
CA TYR A 591 21.78 27.91 9.26
C TYR A 591 20.63 27.74 10.24
N SER A 592 19.49 27.24 9.76
CA SER A 592 18.39 26.73 10.59
C SER A 592 18.01 25.33 10.11
N ALA A 593 17.71 24.44 11.05
CA ALA A 593 17.26 23.08 10.76
C ALA A 593 15.94 22.80 11.47
N PHE A 594 14.97 22.27 10.74
CA PHE A 594 13.69 21.81 11.26
C PHE A 594 13.56 20.31 11.02
N HIS A 595 13.54 19.56 12.12
CA HIS A 595 13.35 18.10 12.12
C HIS A 595 11.85 17.78 12.01
N THR A 596 11.29 18.01 10.83
CA THR A 596 9.86 17.91 10.56
C THR A 596 9.61 17.74 9.05
N THR A 597 8.36 17.49 8.67
CA THR A 597 7.95 17.41 7.27
C THR A 597 7.90 18.81 6.63
N GLY A 598 8.14 18.88 5.32
CA GLY A 598 7.86 20.07 4.51
C GLY A 598 6.42 20.54 4.65
N LYS A 599 5.44 19.61 4.67
CA LYS A 599 4.03 19.93 4.96
C LYS A 599 3.88 20.67 6.28
N GLN A 600 4.40 20.12 7.37
CA GLN A 600 4.29 20.73 8.70
C GLN A 600 4.95 22.11 8.76
N PHE A 601 6.13 22.25 8.16
CA PHE A 601 6.85 23.52 8.13
C PHE A 601 6.10 24.59 7.32
N VAL A 602 5.57 24.23 6.16
CA VAL A 602 4.76 25.15 5.33
C VAL A 602 3.49 25.57 6.08
N GLU A 603 2.84 24.66 6.81
CA GLU A 603 1.70 25.01 7.68
C GLU A 603 2.08 26.03 8.76
N TRP A 604 3.24 25.86 9.39
CA TRP A 604 3.72 26.81 10.39
C TRP A 604 3.99 28.20 9.78
N LEU A 605 4.66 28.25 8.63
CA LEU A 605 4.87 29.50 7.89
C LEU A 605 3.54 30.13 7.50
N TRP A 606 2.62 29.34 6.95
CA TRP A 606 1.30 29.79 6.51
C TRP A 606 0.51 30.43 7.66
N LYS A 607 0.40 29.74 8.80
CA LYS A 607 -0.33 30.25 9.98
C LYS A 607 0.32 31.50 10.57
N ALA A 608 1.64 31.58 10.59
CA ALA A 608 2.35 32.72 11.17
C ALA A 608 2.41 33.95 10.24
N MET A 609 2.20 33.76 8.92
CA MET A 609 2.29 34.82 7.91
C MET A 609 0.95 35.16 7.26
N LYS A 610 -0.13 34.43 7.56
CA LYS A 610 -1.48 34.81 7.13
C LYS A 610 -1.90 36.08 7.85
#